data_AF-A0A6J4QA39-F1
#
_entry.id   AF-A0A6J4QA39-F1
#
_cell.length_a   1.000
_cell.length_b   1.000
_cell.length_c   1.000
_cell.angle_alpha   90.00
_cell.angle_beta   90.00
_cell.angle_gamma   90.00
#
_symmetry.space_group_name_H-M   'P 1'
#
loop_
_entity.id
_entity.type
_entity.pdbx_description
1 polymer ?
#
loop_
_entity_poly.entity_id
_entity_poly.type
_entity_poly.pdbx_seq_one_letter_code
_entity_poly.pdbx_strand_id
1 'polypeptide(L)'
;MSEKRRLQASIEHVHGSGEIAYGKEELVVVCLVRDGRPYVKAFIEHYRSLGARHIAFLDNGSTDGTVEALKGYEDVTVLRTSLPYKLEDAPVEDDPVGNGWTREIPFKQYLYARFGGRDRWCLCADIDELFDYPYSDVVGLDSFLAYLNEGRYTAVAAQMIDMFPAEPLSGKTAGVEEPLKQLHRFCDLSNVDRSGMKGTKVGTKALRSRNTTVASEELEFFGGGIRNTVFGTKPHLTKFPLVFLDGKSKPLDHSAHRVGNATVADITCALFHYKFVDAHFQRQIAQAVSEEHRMMGSAKYKVYQRVMAESQNLQLKRKNATEVTGVNDLLDHAVLVVSDEYVNWVNSDEKRAVAERNDGETEGMIDAYLEARRREREKTLRVQRLDRRLRDALKQQSRKNGKLQNTRESQGRSRELAQRNRALEMRVEDLQKQVEGLRNSRTWRVLNVLHQAWLRASKLVGRGS
;
A
#
# COMPACT_ATOMS: atom_id res chain seq x y z
N MET A 1 -7.05 -1.00 37.15
CA MET A 1 -6.12 -1.87 36.37
C MET A 1 -5.74 -1.09 35.10
N SER A 2 -4.46 -0.97 34.74
CA SER A 2 -4.08 -0.21 33.52
C SER A 2 -4.70 -0.84 32.25
N GLU A 3 -5.08 -0.06 31.24
CA GLU A 3 -5.72 -0.55 30.01
C GLU A 3 -4.91 -1.67 29.32
N LYS A 4 -3.57 -1.57 29.33
CA LYS A 4 -2.67 -2.63 28.84
C LYS A 4 -2.85 -3.97 29.57
N ARG A 5 -3.07 -3.94 30.89
CA ARG A 5 -3.32 -5.15 31.70
C ARG A 5 -4.72 -5.72 31.45
N ARG A 6 -5.74 -4.86 31.28
CA ARG A 6 -7.08 -5.28 30.87
C ARG A 6 -7.04 -6.01 29.53
N LEU A 7 -6.35 -5.44 28.55
CA LEU A 7 -6.14 -6.07 27.25
C LEU A 7 -5.42 -7.41 27.37
N GLN A 8 -4.29 -7.47 28.08
CA GLN A 8 -3.58 -8.73 28.26
C GLN A 8 -4.45 -9.83 28.90
N ALA A 9 -5.27 -9.46 29.89
CA ALA A 9 -6.16 -10.39 30.58
C ALA A 9 -7.38 -10.84 29.74
N SER A 10 -7.75 -10.09 28.70
CA SER A 10 -8.90 -10.42 27.85
C SER A 10 -8.55 -11.30 26.65
N ILE A 11 -7.26 -11.56 26.42
CA ILE A 11 -6.78 -12.29 25.25
C ILE A 11 -6.77 -13.79 25.53
N GLU A 12 -7.50 -14.52 24.71
CA GLU A 12 -7.52 -15.98 24.65
C GLU A 12 -6.69 -16.46 23.45
N HIS A 13 -5.85 -17.48 23.66
CA HIS A 13 -5.17 -18.17 22.56
C HIS A 13 -6.07 -19.27 22.04
N VAL A 14 -6.46 -19.18 20.76
CA VAL A 14 -7.48 -20.05 20.16
C VAL A 14 -6.90 -21.11 19.22
N HIS A 15 -5.79 -20.83 18.53
CA HIS A 15 -5.16 -21.76 17.57
C HIS A 15 -3.69 -21.43 17.28
N GLY A 16 -2.91 -22.43 16.88
CA GLY A 16 -1.55 -22.26 16.34
C GLY A 16 -0.47 -22.01 17.40
N SER A 17 0.75 -21.75 16.95
CA SER A 17 1.93 -21.59 17.82
C SER A 17 1.89 -20.31 18.66
N GLY A 18 2.28 -20.40 19.95
CA GLY A 18 2.35 -19.25 20.86
C GLY A 18 3.60 -18.38 20.68
N GLU A 19 4.69 -18.99 20.23
CA GLU A 19 5.97 -18.35 19.98
C GLU A 19 6.43 -18.66 18.56
N ILE A 20 6.93 -17.64 17.86
CA ILE A 20 7.36 -17.73 16.47
C ILE A 20 8.84 -17.36 16.41
N ALA A 21 9.69 -18.34 16.13
CA ALA A 21 11.10 -18.10 15.84
C ALA A 21 11.25 -17.73 14.36
N TYR A 22 11.88 -16.57 14.10
CA TYR A 22 12.17 -16.13 12.74
C TYR A 22 13.42 -15.25 12.67
N GLY A 23 14.06 -15.20 11.50
CA GLY A 23 15.31 -14.50 11.18
C GLY A 23 15.12 -13.05 10.75
N LYS A 24 16.23 -12.32 10.59
CA LYS A 24 16.25 -10.88 10.21
C LYS A 24 15.75 -10.60 8.79
N GLU A 25 15.73 -11.63 7.95
CA GLU A 25 15.24 -11.62 6.56
C GLU A 25 13.96 -12.45 6.42
N GLU A 26 13.30 -12.77 7.53
CA GLU A 26 11.97 -13.38 7.54
C GLU A 26 10.94 -12.38 8.06
N LEU A 27 9.66 -12.59 7.68
CA LEU A 27 8.57 -11.69 8.01
C LEU A 27 7.48 -12.38 8.82
N VAL A 28 7.04 -11.73 9.90
CA VAL A 28 5.76 -12.03 10.55
C VAL A 28 4.73 -10.98 10.18
N VAL A 29 3.53 -11.45 9.81
CA VAL A 29 2.37 -10.59 9.53
C VAL A 29 1.44 -10.62 10.73
N VAL A 30 0.94 -9.46 11.15
CA VAL A 30 -0.05 -9.32 12.21
C VAL A 30 -1.31 -8.65 11.67
N CYS A 31 -2.47 -9.17 12.07
CA CYS A 31 -3.77 -8.71 11.57
C CYS A 31 -4.81 -8.64 12.69
N LEU A 32 -5.44 -7.48 12.86
CA LEU A 32 -6.65 -7.34 13.67
C LEU A 32 -7.86 -7.59 12.78
N VAL A 33 -8.73 -8.51 13.16
CA VAL A 33 -9.86 -8.94 12.33
C VAL A 33 -11.16 -9.02 13.12
N ARG A 34 -12.25 -8.65 12.46
CA ARG A 34 -13.63 -8.95 12.87
C ARG A 34 -14.45 -9.13 11.60
N ASP A 35 -15.13 -10.26 11.50
CA ASP A 35 -15.95 -10.66 10.35
C ASP A 35 -15.19 -10.54 9.01
N GLY A 36 -14.04 -11.21 8.92
CA GLY A 36 -13.14 -11.19 7.77
C GLY A 36 -13.27 -12.38 6.82
N ARG A 37 -14.29 -13.24 6.96
CA ARG A 37 -14.38 -14.55 6.28
C ARG A 37 -14.13 -14.49 4.76
N PRO A 38 -14.65 -13.50 4.00
CA PRO A 38 -14.46 -13.44 2.55
C PRO A 38 -13.00 -13.23 2.11
N TYR A 39 -12.15 -12.71 3.00
CA TYR A 39 -10.77 -12.34 2.68
C TYR A 39 -9.74 -13.40 3.11
N VAL A 40 -10.10 -14.27 4.06
CA VAL A 40 -9.16 -15.19 4.75
C VAL A 40 -8.24 -15.94 3.78
N LYS A 41 -8.81 -16.60 2.77
CA LYS A 41 -8.04 -17.40 1.82
C LYS A 41 -7.07 -16.55 1.02
N ALA A 42 -7.55 -15.48 0.41
CA ALA A 42 -6.72 -14.59 -0.40
C ALA A 42 -5.62 -13.92 0.41
N PHE A 43 -5.89 -13.55 1.66
CA PHE A 43 -4.92 -12.98 2.59
C PHE A 43 -3.80 -13.99 2.88
N ILE A 44 -4.14 -15.20 3.33
CA ILE A 44 -3.16 -16.22 3.68
C ILE A 44 -2.34 -16.65 2.47
N GLU A 45 -3.00 -16.98 1.34
CA GLU A 45 -2.31 -17.39 0.12
C GLU A 45 -1.35 -16.31 -0.38
N HIS A 46 -1.74 -15.04 -0.30
CA HIS A 46 -0.88 -13.94 -0.71
C HIS A 46 0.36 -13.81 0.17
N TYR A 47 0.20 -13.73 1.49
CA TYR A 47 1.35 -13.56 2.37
C TYR A 47 2.25 -14.80 2.40
N ARG A 48 1.69 -16.01 2.27
CA ARG A 48 2.48 -17.23 2.06
C ARG A 48 3.25 -17.17 0.75
N SER A 49 2.61 -16.76 -0.35
CA SER A 49 3.28 -16.62 -1.65
C SER A 49 4.38 -15.55 -1.65
N LEU A 50 4.21 -14.50 -0.83
CA LEU A 50 5.22 -13.46 -0.63
C LEU A 50 6.42 -13.99 0.16
N GLY A 51 6.29 -15.10 0.90
CA GLY A 51 7.34 -15.67 1.75
C GLY A 51 7.24 -15.29 3.22
N ALA A 52 6.06 -14.83 3.69
CA ALA A 52 5.86 -14.59 5.12
C ALA A 52 6.02 -15.90 5.90
N ARG A 53 6.76 -15.83 7.00
CA ARG A 53 7.08 -16.97 7.86
C ARG A 53 5.87 -17.43 8.67
N HIS A 54 5.07 -16.47 9.12
CA HIS A 54 3.91 -16.72 9.99
C HIS A 54 2.92 -15.56 9.94
N ILE A 55 1.65 -15.85 10.22
CA ILE A 55 0.59 -14.85 10.30
C ILE A 55 -0.15 -14.95 11.64
N ALA A 56 -0.16 -13.87 12.42
CA ALA A 56 -0.85 -13.82 13.70
C ALA A 56 -2.09 -12.91 13.64
N PHE A 57 -3.23 -13.47 14.04
CA PHE A 57 -4.52 -12.79 14.06
C PHE A 57 -4.94 -12.47 15.49
N LEU A 58 -5.53 -11.30 15.68
CA LEU A 58 -6.38 -11.00 16.82
C LEU A 58 -7.82 -10.85 16.33
N ASP A 59 -8.65 -11.84 16.61
CA ASP A 59 -10.08 -11.80 16.39
C ASP A 59 -10.76 -10.96 17.47
N ASN A 60 -11.61 -10.02 17.06
CA ASN A 60 -12.41 -9.19 17.94
C ASN A 60 -13.91 -9.51 17.80
N GLY A 61 -14.27 -10.76 18.03
CA GLY A 61 -15.66 -11.20 18.10
C GLY A 61 -16.29 -11.38 16.72
N SER A 62 -15.60 -12.08 15.81
CA SER A 62 -16.20 -12.50 14.55
C SER A 62 -17.35 -13.49 14.78
N THR A 63 -18.38 -13.39 13.95
CA THR A 63 -19.60 -14.22 13.97
C THR A 63 -19.88 -14.89 12.62
N ASP A 64 -19.04 -14.63 11.61
CA ASP A 64 -19.22 -15.08 10.22
C ASP A 64 -18.40 -16.34 9.85
N GLY A 65 -17.84 -17.04 10.84
CA GLY A 65 -16.97 -18.20 10.61
C GLY A 65 -15.50 -17.85 10.32
N THR A 66 -15.07 -16.61 10.51
CA THR A 66 -13.66 -16.19 10.29
C THR A 66 -12.68 -17.04 11.07
N VAL A 67 -12.91 -17.28 12.36
CA VAL A 67 -11.97 -18.02 13.23
C VAL A 67 -11.86 -19.47 12.81
N GLU A 68 -12.98 -20.10 12.46
CA GLU A 68 -13.05 -21.47 11.98
C GLU A 68 -12.30 -21.63 10.66
N ALA A 69 -12.43 -20.66 9.75
CA ALA A 69 -11.68 -20.64 8.50
C ALA A 69 -10.16 -20.48 8.73
N LEU A 70 -9.75 -19.60 9.65
CA LEU A 70 -8.34 -19.39 9.99
C LEU A 70 -7.70 -20.65 10.60
N LYS A 71 -8.43 -21.40 11.42
CA LYS A 71 -7.96 -22.67 12.01
C LYS A 71 -7.60 -23.74 10.98
N GLY A 72 -8.06 -23.61 9.73
CA GLY A 72 -7.73 -24.52 8.64
C GLY A 72 -6.29 -24.40 8.12
N TYR A 73 -5.48 -23.46 8.65
CA TYR A 73 -4.11 -23.22 8.20
C TYR A 73 -3.10 -23.51 9.33
N GLU A 74 -1.92 -24.00 8.94
CA GLU A 74 -0.87 -24.46 9.88
C GLU A 74 0.08 -23.34 10.31
N ASP A 75 0.35 -22.38 9.43
CA ASP A 75 1.28 -21.24 9.57
C ASP A 75 0.59 -19.98 10.12
N VAL A 76 -0.44 -20.18 10.95
CA VAL A 76 -1.19 -19.08 11.56
C VAL A 76 -1.36 -19.26 13.07
N THR A 77 -1.42 -18.15 13.78
CA THR A 77 -1.84 -18.09 15.19
C THR A 77 -3.12 -17.27 15.28
N VAL A 78 -4.11 -17.77 15.99
CA VAL A 78 -5.36 -17.04 16.21
C VAL A 78 -5.52 -16.77 17.69
N LEU A 79 -5.58 -15.50 18.03
CA LEU A 79 -6.00 -15.00 19.35
C LEU A 79 -7.40 -14.43 19.25
N ARG A 80 -8.11 -14.39 20.37
CA ARG A 80 -9.42 -13.74 20.48
C ARG A 80 -9.44 -12.80 21.67
N THR A 81 -10.16 -11.70 21.56
CA THR A 81 -10.44 -10.81 22.69
C THR A 81 -11.92 -10.53 22.85
N SER A 82 -12.38 -10.55 24.10
CA SER A 82 -13.74 -10.16 24.49
C SER A 82 -13.90 -8.65 24.72
N LEU A 83 -12.81 -7.88 24.71
CA LEU A 83 -12.92 -6.42 24.89
C LEU A 83 -13.60 -5.76 23.69
N PRO A 84 -14.51 -4.80 23.92
CA PRO A 84 -15.17 -4.10 22.85
C PRO A 84 -14.18 -3.24 22.06
N TYR A 85 -14.39 -3.16 20.74
CA TYR A 85 -13.59 -2.31 19.87
C TYR A 85 -13.69 -0.83 20.24
N LYS A 86 -14.88 -0.37 20.63
CA LYS A 86 -15.15 1.00 21.09
C LYS A 86 -14.71 1.17 22.56
N LEU A 87 -14.12 2.32 22.88
CA LEU A 87 -13.83 2.69 24.27
C LEU A 87 -15.11 3.18 24.97
N GLU A 88 -15.32 2.76 26.22
CA GLU A 88 -16.52 3.09 27.02
C GLU A 88 -16.62 4.60 27.28
N ASP A 89 -15.49 5.26 27.54
CA ASP A 89 -15.37 6.70 27.81
C ASP A 89 -14.91 7.51 26.58
N ALA A 90 -15.24 7.06 25.37
CA ALA A 90 -14.84 7.78 24.16
C ALA A 90 -15.38 9.23 24.19
N PRO A 91 -14.53 10.26 24.10
CA PRO A 91 -14.96 11.65 24.21
C PRO A 91 -15.95 11.99 23.10
N VAL A 92 -17.08 12.62 23.45
CA VAL A 92 -18.21 12.83 22.52
C VAL A 92 -17.88 13.85 21.41
N GLU A 93 -16.91 14.75 21.61
CA GLU A 93 -16.49 15.76 20.63
C GLU A 93 -14.98 16.09 20.73
N ASP A 94 -14.37 16.51 19.61
CA ASP A 94 -13.04 17.13 19.47
C ASP A 94 -11.77 16.33 19.85
N ASP A 95 -11.61 15.09 19.36
CA ASP A 95 -10.27 14.48 19.15
C ASP A 95 -9.89 14.53 17.65
N PRO A 96 -9.11 15.52 17.19
CA PRO A 96 -8.67 15.63 15.80
C PRO A 96 -7.64 14.56 15.39
N VAL A 97 -7.14 13.74 16.32
CA VAL A 97 -6.24 12.61 16.06
C VAL A 97 -7.01 11.28 16.02
N GLY A 98 -8.21 11.23 16.61
CA GLY A 98 -9.19 10.15 16.47
C GLY A 98 -8.87 8.84 17.19
N ASN A 99 -7.84 8.80 18.04
CA ASN A 99 -7.40 7.56 18.69
C ASN A 99 -8.07 7.29 20.03
N GLY A 100 -8.70 8.30 20.64
CA GLY A 100 -9.42 8.15 21.91
C GLY A 100 -10.73 7.36 21.80
N TRP A 101 -11.13 6.95 20.59
CA TRP A 101 -12.44 6.35 20.32
C TRP A 101 -12.44 4.82 20.32
N THR A 102 -11.32 4.18 19.99
CA THR A 102 -11.28 2.74 19.70
C THR A 102 -10.00 2.08 20.22
N ARG A 103 -10.08 0.77 20.48
CA ARG A 103 -8.94 -0.08 20.86
C ARG A 103 -8.13 -0.60 19.67
N GLU A 104 -8.36 -0.07 18.46
CA GLU A 104 -7.65 -0.50 17.25
C GLU A 104 -6.12 -0.47 17.41
N ILE A 105 -5.58 0.68 17.80
CA ILE A 105 -4.14 0.88 17.97
C ILE A 105 -3.59 0.01 19.11
N PRO A 106 -4.19 0.00 20.32
CA PRO A 106 -3.78 -0.94 21.38
C PRO A 106 -3.77 -2.42 20.98
N PHE A 107 -4.80 -2.89 20.26
CA PHE A 107 -4.89 -4.28 19.80
C PHE A 107 -3.77 -4.63 18.82
N LYS A 108 -3.54 -3.78 17.81
CA LYS A 108 -2.46 -4.00 16.86
C LYS A 108 -1.07 -3.87 17.51
N GLN A 109 -0.89 -2.94 18.45
CA GLN A 109 0.35 -2.82 19.24
C GLN A 109 0.59 -4.04 20.14
N TYR A 110 -0.46 -4.66 20.68
CA TYR A 110 -0.34 -5.93 21.40
C TYR A 110 0.21 -7.04 20.49
N LEU A 111 -0.30 -7.15 19.26
CA LEU A 111 0.21 -8.13 18.29
C LEU A 111 1.69 -7.88 17.97
N TYR A 112 2.10 -6.64 17.73
CA TYR A 112 3.52 -6.29 17.57
C TYR A 112 4.36 -6.69 18.78
N ALA A 113 3.89 -6.40 20.00
CA ALA A 113 4.63 -6.72 21.21
C ALA A 113 4.72 -8.23 21.49
N ARG A 114 3.73 -9.01 21.02
CA ARG A 114 3.66 -10.45 21.25
C ARG A 114 4.40 -11.27 20.20
N PHE A 115 4.27 -10.90 18.92
CA PHE A 115 4.78 -11.69 17.79
C PHE A 115 5.92 -11.00 17.04
N GLY A 116 6.09 -9.70 17.23
CA GLY A 116 7.21 -8.97 16.69
C GLY A 116 8.50 -9.29 17.44
N GLY A 117 9.39 -10.04 16.79
CA GLY A 117 10.67 -10.41 17.36
C GLY A 117 11.59 -9.21 17.54
N ARG A 118 12.50 -9.28 18.53
CA ARG A 118 13.52 -8.25 18.72
C ARG A 118 14.49 -8.24 17.52
N ASP A 119 14.75 -7.05 16.98
CA ASP A 119 15.60 -6.83 15.82
C ASP A 119 15.10 -7.65 14.61
N ARG A 120 13.79 -7.60 14.36
CA ARG A 120 13.09 -8.28 13.25
C ARG A 120 12.07 -7.40 12.58
N TRP A 121 11.74 -7.72 11.33
CA TRP A 121 10.65 -7.09 10.60
C TRP A 121 9.29 -7.65 11.02
N CYS A 122 8.28 -6.79 11.08
CA CYS A 122 6.90 -7.18 11.31
C CYS A 122 5.99 -6.30 10.44
N LEU A 123 5.00 -6.92 9.79
CA LEU A 123 4.02 -6.25 8.94
C LEU A 123 2.66 -6.22 9.64
N CYS A 124 2.04 -5.06 9.81
CA CYS A 124 0.63 -4.96 10.19
C CYS A 124 -0.25 -4.65 8.98
N ALA A 125 -1.17 -5.56 8.66
CA ALA A 125 -2.14 -5.40 7.57
C ALA A 125 -3.57 -5.64 8.07
N ASP A 126 -4.52 -4.84 7.56
CA ASP A 126 -5.95 -5.14 7.74
C ASP A 126 -6.34 -6.34 6.86
N ILE A 127 -7.38 -7.09 7.21
CA ILE A 127 -7.72 -8.35 6.51
C ILE A 127 -8.05 -8.15 5.02
N ASP A 128 -8.48 -6.95 4.64
CA ASP A 128 -8.76 -6.54 3.26
C ASP A 128 -7.53 -5.91 2.56
N GLU A 129 -6.32 -6.01 3.13
CA GLU A 129 -5.10 -5.40 2.61
C GLU A 129 -4.01 -6.43 2.26
N LEU A 130 -3.57 -6.40 1.01
CA LEU A 130 -2.50 -7.23 0.47
C LEU A 130 -1.26 -6.35 0.17
N PHE A 131 -0.20 -6.50 0.97
CA PHE A 131 1.05 -5.76 0.82
C PHE A 131 1.95 -6.36 -0.26
N ASP A 132 2.49 -5.51 -1.13
CA ASP A 132 3.44 -5.93 -2.15
C ASP A 132 4.53 -4.87 -2.34
N TYR A 133 5.70 -5.26 -2.86
CA TYR A 133 6.84 -4.36 -3.05
C TYR A 133 7.32 -4.35 -4.51
N PRO A 134 7.88 -3.23 -4.99
CA PRO A 134 8.36 -3.14 -6.37
C PRO A 134 9.35 -4.27 -6.70
N TYR A 135 9.14 -4.91 -7.84
CA TYR A 135 9.92 -6.03 -8.35
C TYR A 135 9.85 -7.33 -7.54
N SER A 136 8.78 -7.55 -6.77
CA SER A 136 8.53 -8.81 -6.04
C SER A 136 8.39 -10.05 -6.94
N ASP A 137 8.23 -9.86 -8.26
CA ASP A 137 8.26 -10.92 -9.26
C ASP A 137 9.67 -11.52 -9.49
N VAL A 138 10.72 -10.78 -9.11
CA VAL A 138 12.12 -11.17 -9.35
C VAL A 138 13.02 -11.05 -8.12
N VAL A 139 12.63 -10.28 -7.10
CA VAL A 139 13.33 -10.17 -5.81
C VAL A 139 12.50 -10.87 -4.74
N GLY A 140 13.08 -11.89 -4.11
CA GLY A 140 12.47 -12.58 -2.97
C GLY A 140 12.32 -11.69 -1.74
N LEU A 141 11.40 -12.03 -0.84
CA LEU A 141 11.14 -11.21 0.35
C LEU A 141 12.36 -11.14 1.27
N ASP A 142 13.13 -12.21 1.37
CA ASP A 142 14.40 -12.28 2.07
C ASP A 142 15.41 -11.24 1.54
N SER A 143 15.60 -11.20 0.22
CA SER A 143 16.47 -10.23 -0.45
C SER A 143 15.95 -8.79 -0.30
N PHE A 144 14.63 -8.59 -0.35
CA PHE A 144 14.01 -7.30 -0.08
C PHE A 144 14.28 -6.82 1.36
N LEU A 145 14.10 -7.68 2.36
CA LEU A 145 14.40 -7.36 3.75
C LEU A 145 15.91 -7.16 3.99
N ALA A 146 16.77 -7.90 3.28
CA ALA A 146 18.22 -7.70 3.30
C ALA A 146 18.61 -6.30 2.80
N TYR A 147 18.04 -5.85 1.68
CA TYR A 147 18.21 -4.48 1.19
C TYR A 147 17.85 -3.44 2.28
N LEU A 148 16.69 -3.63 2.94
CA LEU A 148 16.26 -2.71 3.99
C LEU A 148 17.21 -2.72 5.21
N ASN A 149 17.73 -3.90 5.56
CA ASN A 149 18.70 -4.08 6.64
C ASN A 149 20.03 -3.37 6.32
N GLU A 150 20.56 -3.54 5.10
CA GLU A 150 21.79 -2.89 4.64
C GLU A 150 21.66 -1.36 4.60
N GLY A 151 20.50 -0.87 4.15
CA GLY A 151 20.15 0.56 4.17
C GLY A 151 19.90 1.12 5.58
N ARG A 152 19.90 0.28 6.62
CA ARG A 152 19.56 0.61 8.02
C ARG A 152 18.20 1.30 8.14
N TYR A 153 17.27 0.94 7.27
CA TYR A 153 15.90 1.41 7.35
C TYR A 153 15.17 0.65 8.45
N THR A 154 14.19 1.32 9.08
CA THR A 154 13.37 0.70 10.13
C THR A 154 11.87 0.81 9.87
N ALA A 155 11.46 1.43 8.76
CA ALA A 155 10.09 1.44 8.32
C ALA A 155 10.00 1.59 6.80
N VAL A 156 8.92 1.08 6.20
CA VAL A 156 8.61 1.30 4.78
C VAL A 156 7.24 1.93 4.65
N ALA A 157 7.17 2.99 3.84
CA ALA A 157 5.90 3.60 3.47
C ALA A 157 5.20 2.75 2.41
N ALA A 158 3.89 2.53 2.56
CA ALA A 158 3.08 1.85 1.56
C ALA A 158 1.89 2.72 1.13
N GLN A 159 1.67 2.79 -0.18
CA GLN A 159 0.53 3.48 -0.78
C GLN A 159 -0.64 2.50 -0.91
N MET A 160 -1.75 2.87 -0.29
CA MET A 160 -3.01 2.15 -0.35
C MET A 160 -3.67 2.40 -1.69
N ILE A 161 -3.94 1.31 -2.42
CA ILE A 161 -4.61 1.32 -3.72
C ILE A 161 -5.97 0.66 -3.53
N ASP A 162 -7.03 1.47 -3.59
CA ASP A 162 -8.40 0.96 -3.47
C ASP A 162 -8.75 0.17 -4.75
N MET A 163 -8.91 -1.15 -4.58
CA MET A 163 -9.20 -2.09 -5.66
C MET A 163 -10.70 -2.36 -5.77
N PHE A 164 -11.24 -2.37 -6.98
CA PHE A 164 -12.67 -2.56 -7.23
C PHE A 164 -12.95 -3.37 -8.51
N PRO A 165 -14.15 -3.98 -8.63
CA PRO A 165 -14.49 -4.78 -9.78
C PRO A 165 -14.91 -3.92 -10.97
N ALA A 166 -14.98 -4.51 -12.16
CA ALA A 166 -15.54 -3.84 -13.33
C ALA A 166 -17.04 -3.57 -13.18
N GLU A 167 -17.74 -4.54 -12.58
CA GLU A 167 -19.19 -4.52 -12.44
C GLU A 167 -19.66 -3.60 -11.31
N PRO A 168 -20.90 -3.06 -11.40
CA PRO A 168 -21.48 -2.26 -10.33
C PRO A 168 -21.65 -3.06 -9.03
N LEU A 169 -21.52 -2.38 -7.89
CA LEU A 169 -21.92 -2.94 -6.61
C LEU A 169 -23.45 -2.96 -6.53
N SER A 170 -24.03 -4.15 -6.40
CA SER A 170 -25.48 -4.40 -6.49
C SER A 170 -26.03 -5.19 -5.29
N GLY A 171 -25.18 -5.52 -4.32
CA GLY A 171 -25.53 -6.35 -3.16
C GLY A 171 -25.64 -7.85 -3.47
N LYS A 172 -25.18 -8.28 -4.64
CA LYS A 172 -25.24 -9.70 -5.01
C LYS A 172 -24.24 -10.49 -4.18
N THR A 173 -24.70 -11.61 -3.65
CA THR A 173 -23.84 -12.54 -2.91
C THR A 173 -22.92 -13.22 -3.91
N ALA A 174 -21.63 -12.87 -3.88
CA ALA A 174 -20.60 -13.73 -4.46
C ALA A 174 -20.48 -15.02 -3.62
N GLY A 175 -19.83 -16.05 -4.17
CA GLY A 175 -19.47 -17.24 -3.39
C GLY A 175 -18.67 -16.89 -2.13
N VAL A 176 -18.59 -17.82 -1.18
CA VAL A 176 -17.94 -17.61 0.14
C VAL A 176 -16.49 -17.12 0.02
N GLU A 177 -15.81 -17.44 -1.09
CA GLU A 177 -14.43 -17.06 -1.38
C GLU A 177 -14.30 -16.65 -2.86
N GLU A 178 -14.39 -15.35 -3.15
CA GLU A 178 -14.21 -14.84 -4.51
C GLU A 178 -12.72 -14.59 -4.83
N PRO A 179 -12.28 -14.77 -6.10
CA PRO A 179 -10.88 -14.55 -6.46
C PRO A 179 -10.57 -13.04 -6.52
N LEU A 180 -10.31 -12.44 -5.36
CA LEU A 180 -10.17 -10.99 -5.15
C LEU A 180 -9.28 -10.31 -6.20
N LYS A 181 -8.05 -10.78 -6.38
CA LYS A 181 -7.10 -10.19 -7.34
C LYS A 181 -7.59 -10.23 -8.79
N GLN A 182 -8.39 -11.24 -9.16
CA GLN A 182 -8.88 -11.40 -10.52
C GLN A 182 -10.11 -10.54 -10.79
N LEU A 183 -11.02 -10.44 -9.82
CA LEU A 183 -12.26 -9.67 -9.97
C LEU A 183 -12.02 -8.18 -9.70
N HIS A 184 -11.32 -7.85 -8.62
CA HIS A 184 -11.05 -6.48 -8.16
C HIS A 184 -9.69 -6.02 -8.65
N ARG A 185 -9.57 -5.86 -9.96
CA ARG A 185 -8.31 -5.50 -10.62
C ARG A 185 -8.26 -4.08 -11.16
N PHE A 186 -9.27 -3.26 -10.87
CA PHE A 186 -9.30 -1.85 -11.29
C PHE A 186 -9.02 -0.93 -10.10
N CYS A 187 -8.30 0.16 -10.36
CA CYS A 187 -8.14 1.28 -9.42
C CYS A 187 -8.42 2.61 -10.14
N ASP A 188 -8.66 3.69 -9.38
CA ASP A 188 -8.74 5.05 -9.91
C ASP A 188 -7.91 5.99 -9.04
N LEU A 189 -6.87 6.54 -9.64
CA LEU A 189 -5.88 7.38 -8.99
C LEU A 189 -6.03 8.88 -9.35
N SER A 190 -7.04 9.22 -10.15
CA SER A 190 -7.22 10.57 -10.70
C SER A 190 -7.54 11.63 -9.64
N ASN A 191 -8.12 11.22 -8.51
CA ASN A 191 -8.49 12.10 -7.39
C ASN A 191 -7.63 11.87 -6.14
N VAL A 192 -6.37 11.45 -6.33
CA VAL A 192 -5.39 11.28 -5.25
C VAL A 192 -4.63 12.59 -5.03
N ASP A 193 -4.81 13.16 -3.85
CA ASP A 193 -4.00 14.28 -3.39
C ASP A 193 -2.62 13.80 -2.95
N ARG A 194 -1.57 14.52 -3.34
CA ARG A 194 -0.18 14.18 -3.04
C ARG A 194 0.54 15.31 -2.31
N SER A 195 1.25 14.96 -1.24
CA SER A 195 2.06 15.92 -0.47
C SER A 195 3.39 15.30 -0.03
N GLY A 196 4.51 15.99 -0.24
CA GLY A 196 5.83 15.42 0.10
C GLY A 196 5.99 15.11 1.59
N MET A 197 6.64 14.00 1.92
CA MET A 197 6.91 13.59 3.31
C MET A 197 8.06 14.38 3.94
N LYS A 198 9.02 14.83 3.14
CA LYS A 198 10.19 15.60 3.59
C LYS A 198 10.04 17.08 3.21
N GLY A 199 10.44 17.98 4.10
CA GLY A 199 10.47 19.43 3.83
C GLY A 199 9.11 20.13 3.73
N THR A 200 7.98 19.47 4.00
CA THR A 200 6.64 20.08 3.97
C THR A 200 6.05 20.24 5.38
N LYS A 201 5.05 21.12 5.54
CA LYS A 201 4.30 21.25 6.80
C LYS A 201 3.59 19.95 7.18
N VAL A 202 2.98 19.27 6.19
CA VAL A 202 2.30 17.99 6.36
C VAL A 202 3.30 16.93 6.84
N GLY A 203 4.43 16.79 6.15
CA GLY A 203 5.51 15.87 6.50
C GLY A 203 6.11 16.14 7.87
N THR A 204 6.31 17.42 8.21
CA THR A 204 6.82 17.83 9.53
C THR A 204 5.88 17.41 10.66
N LYS A 205 4.56 17.64 10.52
CA LYS A 205 3.54 17.22 11.49
C LYS A 205 3.32 15.70 11.51
N ALA A 206 3.54 15.04 10.37
CA ALA A 206 3.34 13.61 10.24
C ALA A 206 4.49 12.78 10.80
N LEU A 207 5.74 13.17 10.53
CA LEU A 207 6.93 12.35 10.78
C LEU A 207 7.98 13.06 11.65
N ARG A 208 8.37 14.29 11.31
CA ARG A 208 9.48 14.97 12.00
C ARG A 208 9.19 15.23 13.48
N SER A 209 7.94 15.58 13.83
CA SER A 209 7.51 15.74 15.22
C SER A 209 7.55 14.43 16.03
N ARG A 210 7.77 13.29 15.37
CA ARG A 210 7.87 11.94 15.96
C ARG A 210 9.29 11.38 15.91
N ASN A 211 10.28 12.23 15.62
CA ASN A 211 11.67 11.81 15.44
C ASN A 211 11.82 10.74 14.33
N THR A 212 11.03 10.87 13.26
CA THR A 212 11.10 9.99 12.09
C THR A 212 11.79 10.72 10.94
N THR A 213 12.76 10.07 10.31
CA THR A 213 13.48 10.55 9.14
C THR A 213 13.00 9.83 7.87
N VAL A 214 13.21 10.45 6.71
CA VAL A 214 12.84 9.89 5.41
C VAL A 214 14.07 9.95 4.50
N ALA A 215 14.47 8.79 3.99
CA ALA A 215 15.70 8.66 3.20
C ALA A 215 15.62 9.43 1.87
N SER A 216 14.44 9.44 1.22
CA SER A 216 14.23 10.10 -0.06
C SER A 216 13.23 11.27 0.03
N GLU A 217 13.51 12.34 -0.72
CA GLU A 217 12.59 13.49 -0.88
C GLU A 217 11.43 13.20 -1.85
N GLU A 218 11.47 12.05 -2.53
CA GLU A 218 10.49 11.64 -3.52
C GLU A 218 9.25 11.00 -2.89
N LEU A 219 9.33 10.62 -1.62
CA LEU A 219 8.22 10.02 -0.89
C LEU A 219 7.12 11.05 -0.63
N GLU A 220 5.89 10.65 -0.93
CA GLU A 220 4.68 11.47 -0.82
C GLU A 220 3.63 10.78 0.07
N PHE A 221 2.93 11.56 0.88
CA PHE A 221 1.66 11.19 1.49
C PHE A 221 0.52 11.33 0.48
N PHE A 222 -0.31 10.31 0.39
CA PHE A 222 -1.52 10.27 -0.42
C PHE A 222 -2.79 10.41 0.43
N GLY A 223 -3.81 11.02 -0.16
CA GLY A 223 -5.16 11.06 0.40
C GLY A 223 -6.22 11.19 -0.69
N GLY A 224 -7.49 10.96 -0.34
CA GLY A 224 -8.60 11.05 -1.30
C GLY A 224 -8.85 9.75 -2.06
N GLY A 225 -8.66 9.76 -3.38
CA GLY A 225 -8.85 8.60 -4.26
C GLY A 225 -10.31 8.31 -4.60
N ILE A 226 -10.60 7.08 -5.05
CA ILE A 226 -11.95 6.67 -5.47
C ILE A 226 -13.00 6.85 -4.36
N ARG A 227 -12.61 6.66 -3.09
CA ARG A 227 -13.49 6.91 -1.94
C ARG A 227 -13.91 8.38 -1.80
N ASN A 228 -13.07 9.32 -2.25
CA ASN A 228 -13.43 10.73 -2.32
C ASN A 228 -14.34 11.01 -3.53
N THR A 229 -14.00 10.43 -4.68
CA THR A 229 -14.80 10.59 -5.91
C THR A 229 -16.23 10.08 -5.76
N VAL A 230 -16.42 8.93 -5.11
CA VAL A 230 -17.71 8.25 -5.06
C VAL A 230 -18.51 8.62 -3.81
N PHE A 231 -17.85 8.77 -2.66
CA PHE A 231 -18.54 8.98 -1.38
C PHE A 231 -18.29 10.37 -0.77
N GLY A 232 -17.44 11.21 -1.38
CA GLY A 232 -17.06 12.50 -0.78
C GLY A 232 -16.23 12.35 0.51
N THR A 233 -15.69 11.17 0.78
CA THR A 233 -14.84 10.91 1.96
C THR A 233 -13.37 11.00 1.57
N LYS A 234 -12.55 11.72 2.35
CA LYS A 234 -11.13 11.94 2.06
C LYS A 234 -10.22 11.12 2.98
N PRO A 235 -10.01 9.82 2.72
CA PRO A 235 -9.16 8.98 3.55
C PRO A 235 -7.67 9.33 3.40
N HIS A 236 -6.87 8.95 4.40
CA HIS A 236 -5.43 8.81 4.24
C HIS A 236 -5.13 7.53 3.46
N LEU A 237 -4.26 7.63 2.46
CA LEU A 237 -3.91 6.54 1.55
C LEU A 237 -2.44 6.12 1.68
N THR A 238 -1.71 6.60 2.69
CA THR A 238 -0.36 6.12 2.99
C THR A 238 -0.33 5.52 4.38
N LYS A 239 0.27 4.35 4.52
CA LYS A 239 0.52 3.64 5.79
C LYS A 239 2.01 3.35 5.95
N PHE A 240 2.40 2.92 7.15
CA PHE A 240 3.74 2.38 7.44
C PHE A 240 3.59 0.96 8.00
N PRO A 241 3.16 -0.01 7.16
CA PRO A 241 2.77 -1.33 7.64
C PRO A 241 3.97 -2.19 8.02
N LEU A 242 5.12 -2.01 7.36
CA LEU A 242 6.33 -2.80 7.56
C LEU A 242 7.32 -2.02 8.44
N VAL A 243 7.60 -2.54 9.64
CA VAL A 243 8.45 -1.87 10.64
C VAL A 243 9.46 -2.86 11.23
N PHE A 244 10.69 -2.40 11.42
CA PHE A 244 11.76 -3.13 12.09
C PHE A 244 11.74 -2.84 13.59
N LEU A 245 11.67 -3.89 14.40
CA LEU A 245 11.46 -3.80 15.84
C LEU A 245 12.79 -3.83 16.61
N ASP A 246 13.54 -2.75 16.49
CA ASP A 246 14.83 -2.52 17.17
C ASP A 246 14.72 -2.08 18.65
N GLY A 247 13.50 -2.09 19.21
CA GLY A 247 13.19 -1.59 20.54
C GLY A 247 13.14 -0.07 20.66
N LYS A 248 13.38 0.69 19.57
CA LYS A 248 13.30 2.16 19.54
C LYS A 248 12.16 2.66 18.66
N SER A 249 11.97 2.00 17.52
CA SER A 249 10.93 2.28 16.54
C SER A 249 9.54 2.11 17.17
N LYS A 250 8.65 3.04 16.86
CA LYS A 250 7.28 3.08 17.40
C LYS A 250 6.29 2.81 16.27
N PRO A 251 5.95 1.53 16.00
CA PRO A 251 4.88 1.22 15.05
C PRO A 251 3.55 1.77 15.56
N LEU A 252 2.71 2.20 14.63
CA LEU A 252 1.37 2.70 14.93
C LEU A 252 1.37 3.88 15.92
N ASP A 253 2.26 4.86 15.72
CA ASP A 253 2.45 5.98 16.64
C ASP A 253 1.23 6.93 16.64
N HIS A 254 0.24 6.56 17.44
CA HIS A 254 -1.08 7.18 17.52
C HIS A 254 -1.83 7.17 16.17
N SER A 255 -1.60 6.22 15.27
CA SER A 255 -2.42 6.01 14.06
C SER A 255 -1.83 4.86 13.24
N ALA A 256 -2.67 4.12 12.52
CA ALA A 256 -2.21 3.17 11.49
C ALA A 256 -1.47 3.85 10.32
N HIS A 257 -1.61 5.18 10.17
CA HIS A 257 -0.98 5.97 9.13
C HIS A 257 0.32 6.68 9.60
N ARG A 258 0.84 6.31 10.77
CA ARG A 258 1.98 7.00 11.40
C ARG A 258 2.98 6.01 11.98
N VAL A 259 4.24 6.40 11.95
CA VAL A 259 5.36 5.71 12.60
C VAL A 259 6.25 6.74 13.29
N GLY A 260 6.74 6.40 14.49
CA GLY A 260 7.65 7.23 15.28
C GLY A 260 9.01 6.59 15.45
N ASN A 261 10.04 7.40 15.72
CA ASN A 261 11.42 6.95 15.95
C ASN A 261 11.98 6.03 14.85
N ALA A 262 11.59 6.26 13.59
CA ALA A 262 11.95 5.37 12.49
C ALA A 262 12.78 6.08 11.40
N THR A 263 13.51 5.28 10.64
CA THR A 263 14.14 5.69 9.37
C THR A 263 13.34 5.08 8.24
N VAL A 264 12.54 5.89 7.54
CA VAL A 264 11.72 5.43 6.41
C VAL A 264 12.62 5.20 5.20
N ALA A 265 12.49 4.02 4.59
CA ALA A 265 13.19 3.60 3.39
C ALA A 265 13.04 4.59 2.23
N ASP A 266 13.95 4.51 1.27
CA ASP A 266 14.02 5.35 0.08
C ASP A 266 13.06 4.92 -1.05
N ILE A 267 12.23 3.92 -0.79
CA ILE A 267 11.22 3.36 -1.69
C ILE A 267 9.81 3.43 -1.06
N THR A 268 8.79 3.21 -1.87
CA THR A 268 7.43 2.91 -1.36
C THR A 268 6.88 1.60 -1.91
N CYS A 269 6.10 0.93 -1.09
CA CYS A 269 5.39 -0.31 -1.42
C CYS A 269 3.91 -0.06 -1.71
N ALA A 270 3.19 -1.10 -2.12
CA ALA A 270 1.74 -1.08 -2.30
C ALA A 270 1.03 -1.76 -1.12
N LEU A 271 -0.17 -1.27 -0.81
CA LEU A 271 -1.19 -1.99 -0.07
C LEU A 271 -2.43 -2.05 -0.95
N PHE A 272 -2.65 -3.17 -1.63
CA PHE A 272 -3.88 -3.39 -2.39
C PHE A 272 -5.03 -3.59 -1.41
N HIS A 273 -5.99 -2.67 -1.41
CA HIS A 273 -7.07 -2.60 -0.44
C HIS A 273 -8.39 -2.97 -1.11
N TYR A 274 -8.88 -4.17 -0.77
CA TYR A 274 -10.04 -4.83 -1.37
C TYR A 274 -11.34 -4.47 -0.64
N LYS A 275 -11.60 -3.18 -0.46
CA LYS A 275 -12.75 -2.71 0.31
C LYS A 275 -14.10 -3.05 -0.30
N PHE A 276 -14.15 -3.18 -1.63
CA PHE A 276 -15.40 -3.15 -2.39
C PHE A 276 -15.94 -4.54 -2.75
N VAL A 277 -15.74 -5.53 -1.87
CA VAL A 277 -16.38 -6.86 -1.98
C VAL A 277 -17.89 -6.72 -1.78
N ASP A 278 -18.68 -6.82 -2.85
CA ASP A 278 -20.07 -6.30 -2.94
C ASP A 278 -20.96 -6.55 -1.71
N ALA A 279 -21.51 -7.77 -1.55
CA ALA A 279 -22.40 -8.08 -0.44
C ALA A 279 -21.73 -7.93 0.94
N HIS A 280 -20.42 -8.15 1.03
CA HIS A 280 -19.70 -8.01 2.29
C HIS A 280 -19.54 -6.56 2.71
N PHE A 281 -19.23 -5.66 1.77
CA PHE A 281 -19.11 -4.22 2.01
C PHE A 281 -20.43 -3.64 2.51
N GLN A 282 -21.57 -4.07 1.95
CA GLN A 282 -22.90 -3.69 2.45
C GLN A 282 -23.14 -4.15 3.89
N ARG A 283 -22.79 -5.40 4.23
CA ARG A 283 -22.89 -5.90 5.61
C ARG A 283 -22.00 -5.12 6.58
N GLN A 284 -20.75 -4.83 6.17
CA GLN A 284 -19.84 -4.01 6.97
C GLN A 284 -20.40 -2.60 7.22
N ILE A 285 -21.03 -1.98 6.22
CA ILE A 285 -21.71 -0.69 6.38
C ILE A 285 -22.84 -0.80 7.39
N ALA A 286 -23.75 -1.76 7.23
CA ALA A 286 -24.90 -1.95 8.12
C ALA A 286 -24.46 -2.18 9.57
N GLN A 287 -23.49 -3.07 9.79
CA GLN A 287 -22.93 -3.37 11.11
C GLN A 287 -22.26 -2.14 11.73
N ALA A 288 -21.39 -1.46 10.98
CA ALA A 288 -20.67 -0.29 11.48
C ALA A 288 -21.63 0.83 11.88
N VAL A 289 -22.68 1.08 11.09
CA VAL A 289 -23.69 2.09 11.40
C VAL A 289 -24.52 1.68 12.62
N SER A 290 -24.97 0.43 12.69
CA SER A 290 -25.82 -0.05 13.78
C SER A 290 -25.11 -0.04 15.14
N GLU A 291 -23.83 -0.41 15.17
CA GLU A 291 -23.08 -0.53 16.42
C GLU A 291 -22.33 0.77 16.80
N GLU A 292 -22.22 1.73 15.87
CA GLU A 292 -21.47 2.99 16.03
C GLU A 292 -20.04 2.80 16.60
N HIS A 293 -19.45 1.64 16.32
CA HIS A 293 -18.21 1.19 16.96
C HIS A 293 -16.95 1.69 16.26
N ARG A 294 -17.07 2.30 15.06
CA ARG A 294 -15.92 2.87 14.34
C ARG A 294 -15.71 4.33 14.74
N MET A 295 -14.57 4.89 14.33
CA MET A 295 -14.20 6.28 14.62
C MET A 295 -15.36 7.26 14.37
N MET A 296 -15.53 8.21 15.30
CA MET A 296 -16.55 9.26 15.26
C MET A 296 -17.97 8.70 15.05
N GLY A 297 -18.35 7.70 15.84
CA GLY A 297 -19.68 7.08 15.76
C GLY A 297 -20.02 6.55 14.36
N SER A 298 -19.02 5.96 13.70
CA SER A 298 -19.13 5.44 12.32
C SER A 298 -19.52 6.47 11.26
N ALA A 299 -19.21 7.75 11.44
CA ALA A 299 -19.56 8.84 10.50
C ALA A 299 -19.26 8.52 9.02
N LYS A 300 -18.08 7.95 8.75
CA LYS A 300 -17.68 7.52 7.39
C LYS A 300 -18.62 6.45 6.80
N TYR A 301 -19.03 5.48 7.61
CA TYR A 301 -19.93 4.41 7.17
C TYR A 301 -21.37 4.90 6.99
N LYS A 302 -21.81 5.90 7.76
CA LYS A 302 -23.10 6.58 7.56
C LYS A 302 -23.15 7.29 6.19
N VAL A 303 -22.04 7.86 5.73
CA VAL A 303 -21.92 8.42 4.37
C VAL A 303 -22.00 7.32 3.31
N TYR A 304 -21.29 6.21 3.50
CA TYR A 304 -21.37 5.06 2.58
C TYR A 304 -22.80 4.51 2.47
N GLN A 305 -23.48 4.35 3.60
CA GLN A 305 -24.87 3.89 3.65
C GLN A 305 -25.80 4.79 2.82
N ARG A 306 -25.66 6.11 2.94
CA ARG A 306 -26.47 7.07 2.18
C ARG A 306 -26.27 6.90 0.67
N VAL A 307 -25.03 6.90 0.21
CA VAL A 307 -24.71 6.77 -1.22
C VAL A 307 -25.18 5.42 -1.77
N MET A 308 -25.00 4.34 -1.02
CA MET A 308 -25.48 3.01 -1.41
C MET A 308 -27.02 2.94 -1.47
N ALA A 309 -27.73 3.64 -0.59
CA ALA A 309 -29.20 3.70 -0.62
C ALA A 309 -29.73 4.52 -1.81
N GLU A 310 -29.00 5.56 -2.24
CA GLU A 310 -29.35 6.39 -3.40
C GLU A 310 -28.98 5.72 -4.75
N SER A 311 -28.08 4.72 -4.73
CA SER A 311 -27.56 4.07 -5.94
C SER A 311 -27.69 2.54 -5.85
N GLN A 312 -28.77 1.99 -6.43
CA GLN A 312 -29.04 0.54 -6.42
C GLN A 312 -27.97 -0.29 -7.14
N ASN A 313 -27.23 0.31 -8.10
CA ASN A 313 -26.11 -0.29 -8.81
C ASN A 313 -24.94 0.72 -8.85
N LEU A 314 -24.12 0.76 -7.81
CA LEU A 314 -23.06 1.76 -7.69
C LEU A 314 -21.86 1.42 -8.59
N GLN A 315 -21.71 2.17 -9.69
CA GLN A 315 -20.60 1.99 -10.64
C GLN A 315 -19.32 2.69 -10.13
N LEU A 316 -18.30 1.87 -9.78
CA LEU A 316 -16.98 2.35 -9.37
C LEU A 316 -16.04 2.57 -10.56
N LYS A 317 -16.01 1.62 -11.51
CA LYS A 317 -15.16 1.72 -12.71
C LYS A 317 -15.69 2.83 -13.63
N ARG A 318 -14.93 3.93 -13.69
CA ARG A 318 -15.17 5.11 -14.53
C ARG A 318 -14.12 5.19 -15.64
N LYS A 319 -14.22 6.20 -16.50
CA LYS A 319 -13.29 6.42 -17.63
C LYS A 319 -11.81 6.47 -17.22
N ASN A 320 -11.51 6.94 -16.00
CA ASN A 320 -10.14 7.08 -15.50
C ASN A 320 -9.62 5.83 -14.77
N ALA A 321 -10.44 4.79 -14.64
CA ALA A 321 -10.03 3.57 -13.98
C ALA A 321 -8.96 2.84 -14.81
N THR A 322 -7.94 2.37 -14.13
CA THR A 322 -6.83 1.62 -14.72
C THR A 322 -6.85 0.19 -14.19
N GLU A 323 -6.63 -0.76 -15.09
CA GLU A 323 -6.44 -2.17 -14.72
C GLU A 323 -5.02 -2.37 -14.18
N VAL A 324 -4.90 -3.07 -13.06
CA VAL A 324 -3.64 -3.37 -12.39
C VAL A 324 -3.48 -4.88 -12.36
N THR A 325 -2.42 -5.36 -12.99
CA THR A 325 -2.06 -6.78 -13.09
C THR A 325 -1.01 -7.17 -12.05
N GLY A 326 -0.20 -6.21 -11.60
CA GLY A 326 0.78 -6.41 -10.54
C GLY A 326 1.34 -5.10 -9.99
N VAL A 327 2.18 -5.19 -8.96
CA VAL A 327 2.77 -4.03 -8.26
C VAL A 327 3.62 -3.15 -9.17
N ASN A 328 4.27 -3.72 -10.19
CA ASN A 328 5.13 -2.98 -11.10
C ASN A 328 4.36 -2.01 -12.01
N ASP A 329 3.07 -2.25 -12.30
CA ASP A 329 2.22 -1.32 -13.05
C ASP A 329 2.11 0.03 -12.33
N LEU A 330 2.22 0.03 -11.00
CA LEU A 330 2.16 1.25 -10.17
C LEU A 330 3.45 2.10 -10.26
N LEU A 331 4.55 1.54 -10.76
CA LEU A 331 5.78 2.30 -11.02
C LEU A 331 5.64 3.17 -12.26
N ASP A 332 4.99 2.67 -13.31
CA ASP A 332 4.79 3.38 -14.58
C ASP A 332 3.89 4.62 -14.41
N HIS A 333 2.95 4.54 -13.48
CA HIS A 333 2.10 5.66 -13.07
C HIS A 333 2.73 6.55 -11.99
N ALA A 334 4.00 6.32 -11.63
CA ALA A 334 4.75 7.00 -10.57
C ALA A 334 3.94 7.11 -9.26
N VAL A 335 3.20 6.04 -8.97
CA VAL A 335 2.44 5.86 -7.72
C VAL A 335 3.39 5.34 -6.66
N LEU A 336 4.22 4.37 -7.05
CA LEU A 336 5.33 3.88 -6.24
C LEU A 336 6.64 4.56 -6.64
N VAL A 337 7.53 4.67 -5.67
CA VAL A 337 8.87 5.25 -5.79
C VAL A 337 9.90 4.17 -5.54
N VAL A 338 10.94 4.12 -6.38
CA VAL A 338 12.15 3.31 -6.16
C VAL A 338 13.37 4.19 -6.33
N SER A 339 14.44 3.92 -5.60
CA SER A 339 15.71 4.63 -5.74
C SER A 339 16.64 3.95 -6.74
N ASP A 340 17.68 4.66 -7.17
CA ASP A 340 18.77 4.06 -7.94
C ASP A 340 19.45 2.92 -7.14
N GLU A 341 19.59 3.07 -5.83
CA GLU A 341 20.19 2.08 -4.93
C GLU A 341 19.38 0.77 -4.93
N TYR A 342 18.06 0.87 -4.77
CA TYR A 342 17.17 -0.30 -4.83
C TYR A 342 17.13 -0.94 -6.21
N VAL A 343 17.10 -0.15 -7.29
CA VAL A 343 17.12 -0.71 -8.65
C VAL A 343 18.44 -1.43 -8.94
N ASN A 344 19.58 -0.92 -8.44
CA ASN A 344 20.86 -1.59 -8.54
C ASN A 344 20.90 -2.88 -7.72
N TRP A 345 20.27 -2.90 -6.53
CA TRP A 345 20.07 -4.12 -5.74
C TRP A 345 19.29 -5.17 -6.55
N VAL A 346 18.12 -4.81 -7.08
CA VAL A 346 17.26 -5.68 -7.90
C VAL A 346 18.03 -6.26 -9.09
N ASN A 347 18.79 -5.43 -9.81
CA ASN A 347 19.62 -5.88 -10.94
C ASN A 347 20.67 -6.90 -10.51
N SER A 348 21.32 -6.66 -9.38
CA SER A 348 22.35 -7.54 -8.84
C SER A 348 21.76 -8.87 -8.37
N ASP A 349 20.59 -8.81 -7.74
CA ASP A 349 19.89 -9.96 -7.22
C ASP A 349 19.35 -10.88 -8.32
N GLU A 350 18.69 -10.31 -9.33
CA GLU A 350 18.22 -11.07 -10.50
C GLU A 350 19.40 -11.71 -11.25
N LYS A 351 20.54 -11.02 -11.36
CA LYS A 351 21.77 -11.58 -11.95
C LYS A 351 22.28 -12.78 -11.15
N ARG A 352 22.32 -12.70 -9.81
CA ARG A 352 22.72 -13.83 -8.95
C ARG A 352 21.77 -15.02 -9.12
N ALA A 353 20.46 -14.77 -9.03
CA ALA A 353 19.45 -15.81 -9.15
C ALA A 353 19.46 -16.52 -10.51
N VAL A 354 19.78 -15.81 -11.59
CA VAL A 354 19.95 -16.42 -12.92
C VAL A 354 21.26 -17.22 -13.01
N ALA A 355 22.35 -16.72 -12.44
CA ALA A 355 23.64 -17.42 -12.43
C ALA A 355 23.57 -18.76 -11.65
N GLU A 356 22.84 -18.80 -10.54
CA GLU A 356 22.63 -20.02 -9.74
C GLU A 356 21.82 -21.10 -10.46
N ARG A 357 21.03 -20.73 -11.48
CA ARG A 357 20.16 -21.63 -12.25
C ARG A 357 20.76 -22.08 -13.59
N ASN A 358 21.87 -21.48 -14.02
CA ASN A 358 22.46 -21.73 -15.32
C ASN A 358 23.53 -22.82 -15.25
N ASP A 359 23.39 -23.86 -16.06
CA ASP A 359 24.27 -25.03 -16.19
C ASP A 359 25.28 -24.93 -17.36
N GLY A 360 25.35 -23.78 -18.04
CA GLY A 360 26.52 -23.40 -18.86
C GLY A 360 26.30 -23.28 -20.37
N GLU A 361 25.08 -23.46 -20.90
CA GLU A 361 24.87 -23.50 -22.36
C GLU A 361 24.31 -22.20 -23.00
N THR A 362 24.01 -21.12 -22.25
CA THR A 362 23.30 -19.94 -22.80
C THR A 362 23.76 -18.55 -22.30
N GLU A 363 25.07 -18.33 -22.04
CA GLU A 363 25.59 -17.06 -21.51
C GLU A 363 25.18 -15.81 -22.31
N GLY A 364 25.32 -15.82 -23.65
CA GLY A 364 25.02 -14.65 -24.48
C GLY A 364 23.54 -14.25 -24.51
N MET A 365 22.62 -15.22 -24.37
CA MET A 365 21.17 -14.94 -24.31
C MET A 365 20.75 -14.39 -22.94
N ILE A 366 21.37 -14.91 -21.87
CA ILE A 366 21.17 -14.44 -20.50
C ILE A 366 21.65 -13.00 -20.35
N ASP A 367 22.83 -12.66 -20.86
CA ASP A 367 23.35 -11.30 -20.81
C ASP A 367 22.44 -10.31 -21.56
N ALA A 368 21.95 -10.70 -22.74
CA ALA A 368 21.00 -9.89 -23.50
C ALA A 368 19.67 -9.69 -22.74
N TYR A 369 19.18 -10.73 -22.07
CA TYR A 369 17.98 -10.67 -21.23
C TYR A 369 18.17 -9.72 -20.02
N LEU A 370 19.26 -9.89 -19.27
CA LEU A 370 19.56 -9.05 -18.10
C LEU A 370 19.79 -7.58 -18.51
N GLU A 371 20.45 -7.34 -19.64
CA GLU A 371 20.61 -5.99 -20.19
C GLU A 371 19.26 -5.35 -20.56
N ALA A 372 18.35 -6.12 -21.17
CA ALA A 372 17.02 -5.64 -21.49
C ALA A 372 16.22 -5.26 -20.23
N ARG A 373 16.30 -6.08 -19.17
CA ARG A 373 15.66 -5.82 -17.86
C ARG A 373 16.23 -4.58 -17.17
N ARG A 374 17.56 -4.41 -17.18
CA ARG A 374 18.22 -3.21 -16.68
C ARG A 374 17.72 -1.94 -17.37
N ARG A 375 17.67 -1.94 -18.70
CA ARG A 375 17.15 -0.78 -19.49
C ARG A 375 15.69 -0.47 -19.18
N GLU A 376 14.86 -1.48 -18.93
CA GLU A 376 13.48 -1.30 -18.51
C GLU A 376 13.40 -0.55 -17.17
N ARG A 377 14.19 -0.96 -16.17
CA ARG A 377 14.21 -0.31 -14.85
C ARG A 377 14.80 1.09 -14.89
N GLU A 378 15.82 1.33 -15.71
CA GLU A 378 16.36 2.68 -15.96
C GLU A 378 15.31 3.61 -16.57
N LYS A 379 14.48 3.08 -17.48
CA LYS A 379 13.35 3.81 -18.05
C LYS A 379 12.31 4.13 -16.97
N THR A 380 11.99 3.21 -16.07
CA THR A 380 11.10 3.47 -14.92
C THR A 380 11.61 4.63 -14.07
N LEU A 381 12.90 4.62 -13.67
CA LEU A 381 13.52 5.73 -12.93
C LEU A 381 13.43 7.05 -13.69
N ARG A 382 13.65 7.03 -15.02
CA ARG A 382 13.53 8.22 -15.87
C ARG A 382 12.09 8.76 -15.89
N VAL A 383 11.10 7.89 -16.00
CA VAL A 383 9.67 8.27 -15.97
C VAL A 383 9.33 8.90 -14.62
N GLN A 384 9.73 8.29 -13.50
CA GLN A 384 9.50 8.84 -12.16
C GLN A 384 10.08 10.26 -12.01
N ARG A 385 11.34 10.47 -12.43
CA ARG A 385 12.01 11.78 -12.38
C ARG A 385 11.30 12.82 -13.25
N LEU A 386 10.88 12.45 -14.46
CA LEU A 386 10.17 13.36 -15.36
C LEU A 386 8.78 13.71 -14.84
N ASP A 387 8.04 12.74 -14.34
CA ASP A 387 6.70 12.93 -13.78
C ASP A 387 6.74 13.83 -12.53
N ARG A 388 7.78 13.67 -11.69
CA ARG A 388 8.06 14.60 -10.59
C ARG A 388 8.29 16.03 -11.08
N ARG A 389 9.18 16.22 -12.06
CA ARG A 389 9.45 17.54 -12.65
C ARG A 389 8.19 18.17 -13.24
N LEU A 390 7.34 17.37 -13.88
CA LEU A 390 6.07 17.79 -14.43
C LEU A 390 5.12 18.27 -13.33
N ARG A 391 4.96 17.50 -12.24
CA ARG A 391 4.14 17.89 -11.09
C ARG A 391 4.63 19.17 -10.44
N ASP A 392 5.94 19.33 -10.25
CA ASP A 392 6.51 20.54 -9.66
C ASP A 392 6.28 21.76 -10.57
N ALA A 393 6.43 21.60 -11.88
CA ALA A 393 6.13 22.65 -12.85
C ALA A 393 4.64 23.05 -12.82
N LEU A 394 3.72 22.09 -12.78
CA LEU A 394 2.27 22.33 -12.67
C LEU A 394 1.91 23.06 -11.36
N LYS A 395 2.50 22.66 -10.23
CA LYS A 395 2.31 23.36 -8.93
C LYS A 395 2.82 24.80 -9.00
N GLN A 396 3.98 25.03 -9.64
CA GLN A 396 4.51 26.38 -9.83
C GLN A 396 3.62 27.22 -10.74
N GLN A 397 3.13 26.65 -11.84
CA GLN A 397 2.20 27.30 -12.77
C GLN A 397 0.90 27.70 -12.07
N SER A 398 0.27 26.78 -11.34
CA SER A 398 -0.97 27.05 -10.57
C SER A 398 -0.79 28.21 -9.57
N ARG A 399 0.31 28.21 -8.81
CA ARG A 399 0.65 29.30 -7.87
C ARG A 399 0.85 30.64 -8.59
N LYS A 400 1.51 30.63 -9.75
CA LYS A 400 1.72 31.84 -10.54
C LYS A 400 0.42 32.35 -11.16
N ASN A 401 -0.44 31.47 -11.68
CA ASN A 401 -1.76 31.82 -12.19
C ASN A 401 -2.61 32.51 -11.12
N GLY A 402 -2.67 31.96 -9.91
CA GLY A 402 -3.37 32.61 -8.78
C GLY A 402 -2.80 33.98 -8.43
N LYS A 403 -1.47 34.13 -8.41
CA LYS A 403 -0.83 35.45 -8.22
C LYS A 403 -1.14 36.42 -9.36
N LEU A 404 -1.13 35.95 -10.61
CA LEU A 404 -1.42 36.78 -11.79
C LEU A 404 -2.86 37.30 -11.75
N GLN A 405 -3.81 36.46 -11.33
CA GLN A 405 -5.20 36.84 -11.14
C GLN A 405 -5.32 37.97 -10.09
N ASN A 406 -4.67 37.81 -8.93
CA ASN A 406 -4.64 38.84 -7.88
C ASN A 406 -3.84 40.11 -8.27
N THR A 407 -2.85 39.99 -9.15
CA THR A 407 -2.00 41.13 -9.57
C THR A 407 -2.61 41.89 -10.75
N ARG A 408 -3.47 41.27 -11.58
CA ARG A 408 -4.24 42.00 -12.60
C ARG A 408 -5.16 43.06 -11.98
N GLU A 409 -5.51 42.91 -10.70
CA GLU A 409 -6.23 43.90 -9.89
C GLU A 409 -5.34 45.08 -9.45
N SER A 410 -4.00 45.00 -9.56
CA SER A 410 -3.04 46.06 -9.20
C SER A 410 -2.08 46.37 -10.36
N GLN A 411 -2.35 47.47 -11.07
CA GLN A 411 -1.68 47.81 -12.33
C GLN A 411 -0.15 48.02 -12.19
N GLY A 412 0.65 47.32 -13.01
CA GLY A 412 2.08 47.63 -13.23
C GLY A 412 3.00 46.43 -13.47
N ARG A 413 2.81 45.29 -12.78
CA ARG A 413 3.73 44.12 -12.84
C ARG A 413 3.38 43.03 -13.87
N SER A 414 2.39 43.28 -14.74
CA SER A 414 1.68 42.25 -15.51
C SER A 414 2.49 41.58 -16.65
N ARG A 415 3.40 42.29 -17.33
CA ARG A 415 4.06 41.78 -18.55
C ARG A 415 5.17 40.75 -18.30
N GLU A 416 6.07 41.00 -17.36
CA GLU A 416 7.17 40.07 -17.01
C GLU A 416 6.63 38.78 -16.39
N LEU A 417 5.60 38.92 -15.52
CA LEU A 417 4.86 37.80 -14.94
C LEU A 417 4.20 36.94 -16.04
N ALA A 418 3.58 37.55 -17.04
CA ALA A 418 2.97 36.84 -18.17
C ALA A 418 4.00 36.11 -19.05
N GLN A 419 5.17 36.71 -19.31
CA GLN A 419 6.23 36.03 -20.07
C GLN A 419 6.82 34.82 -19.33
N ARG A 420 7.08 34.96 -18.03
CA ARG A 420 7.51 33.84 -17.17
C ARG A 420 6.46 32.74 -17.05
N ASN A 421 5.18 33.06 -17.23
CA ASN A 421 4.11 32.08 -17.21
C ASN A 421 4.06 31.27 -18.51
N ARG A 422 4.19 31.93 -19.66
CA ARG A 422 4.31 31.26 -20.97
C ARG A 422 5.50 30.31 -21.06
N ALA A 423 6.65 30.69 -20.48
CA ALA A 423 7.81 29.80 -20.41
C ALA A 423 7.54 28.55 -19.56
N LEU A 424 6.71 28.65 -18.51
CA LEU A 424 6.31 27.49 -17.72
C LEU A 424 5.29 26.62 -18.45
N GLU A 425 4.34 27.21 -19.18
CA GLU A 425 3.38 26.49 -20.03
C GLU A 425 4.10 25.60 -21.04
N MET A 426 5.05 26.17 -21.79
CA MET A 426 5.85 25.40 -22.75
C MET A 426 6.64 24.27 -22.07
N ARG A 427 7.18 24.51 -20.88
CA ARG A 427 7.91 23.48 -20.11
C ARG A 427 6.99 22.35 -19.65
N VAL A 428 5.76 22.66 -19.25
CA VAL A 428 4.74 21.66 -18.88
C VAL A 428 4.39 20.81 -20.09
N GLU A 429 4.12 21.43 -21.25
CA GLU A 429 3.80 20.72 -22.49
C GLU A 429 4.94 19.80 -22.95
N ASP A 430 6.19 20.27 -22.89
CA ASP A 430 7.38 19.46 -23.23
C ASP A 430 7.54 18.25 -22.29
N LEU A 431 7.42 18.46 -20.98
CA LEU A 431 7.49 17.38 -20.00
C LEU A 431 6.34 16.36 -20.17
N GLN A 432 5.12 16.81 -20.47
CA GLN A 432 3.99 15.94 -20.79
C GLN A 432 4.30 15.05 -22.00
N LYS A 433 4.78 15.64 -23.10
CA LYS A 433 5.18 14.90 -24.29
C LYS A 433 6.28 13.87 -24.00
N GLN A 434 7.27 14.21 -23.17
CA GLN A 434 8.33 13.27 -22.79
C GLN A 434 7.81 12.09 -21.95
N VAL A 435 6.95 12.34 -20.97
CA VAL A 435 6.35 11.29 -20.13
C VAL A 435 5.46 10.38 -20.98
N GLU A 436 4.56 10.95 -21.79
CA GLU A 436 3.67 10.19 -22.67
C GLU A 436 4.45 9.40 -23.73
N GLY A 437 5.47 10.00 -24.35
CA GLY A 437 6.33 9.33 -25.32
C GLY A 437 7.06 8.13 -24.73
N LEU A 438 7.54 8.24 -23.48
CA LEU A 438 8.16 7.11 -22.79
C LEU A 438 7.14 6.03 -22.43
N ARG A 439 5.98 6.40 -21.87
CA ARG A 439 4.91 5.45 -21.52
C ARG A 439 4.36 4.70 -22.74
N ASN A 440 4.21 5.38 -23.87
CA ASN A 440 3.62 4.83 -25.10
C ASN A 440 4.63 4.18 -26.06
N SER A 441 5.92 4.17 -25.73
CA SER A 441 6.96 3.61 -26.59
C SER A 441 6.72 2.11 -26.86
N ARG A 442 6.55 1.76 -28.15
CA ARG A 442 6.21 0.41 -28.67
C ARG A 442 7.18 -0.71 -28.28
N THR A 443 8.35 -0.39 -27.74
CA THR A 443 9.37 -1.37 -27.29
C THR A 443 8.83 -2.35 -26.25
N TRP A 444 7.72 -2.02 -25.58
CA TRP A 444 7.15 -2.76 -24.46
C TRP A 444 6.29 -3.98 -24.84
N ARG A 445 5.52 -3.93 -25.93
CA ARG A 445 4.74 -5.12 -26.38
C ARG A 445 5.64 -6.25 -26.88
N VAL A 446 6.82 -5.90 -27.41
CA VAL A 446 7.76 -6.86 -27.99
C VAL A 446 8.57 -7.57 -26.90
N LEU A 447 8.96 -6.87 -25.83
CA LEU A 447 9.70 -7.47 -24.70
C LEU A 447 8.88 -8.50 -23.92
N ASN A 448 7.57 -8.25 -23.75
CA ASN A 448 6.67 -9.22 -23.13
C ASN A 448 6.47 -10.47 -24.02
N VAL A 449 6.47 -10.30 -25.34
CA VAL A 449 6.47 -11.42 -26.31
C VAL A 449 7.79 -12.21 -26.25
N LEU A 450 8.93 -11.54 -26.09
CA LEU A 450 10.24 -12.19 -25.91
C LEU A 450 10.32 -12.97 -24.59
N HIS A 451 9.76 -12.44 -23.50
CA HIS A 451 9.65 -13.12 -22.21
C HIS A 451 8.78 -14.38 -22.29
N GLN A 452 7.61 -14.29 -22.94
CA GLN A 452 6.73 -15.45 -23.18
C GLN A 452 7.36 -16.47 -24.14
N ALA A 453 8.15 -16.02 -25.12
CA ALA A 453 8.91 -16.90 -26.02
C ALA A 453 10.04 -17.62 -25.26
N TRP A 454 10.76 -16.93 -24.38
CA TRP A 454 11.80 -17.51 -23.54
C TRP A 454 11.23 -18.54 -22.56
N LEU A 455 10.18 -18.22 -21.80
CA LEU A 455 9.52 -19.17 -20.88
C LEU A 455 9.01 -20.44 -21.58
N ARG A 456 8.60 -20.33 -22.85
CA ARG A 456 8.21 -21.48 -23.69
C ARG A 456 9.43 -22.29 -24.14
N ALA A 457 10.54 -21.63 -24.47
CA ALA A 457 11.79 -22.29 -24.83
C ALA A 457 12.41 -23.03 -23.62
N SER A 458 12.46 -22.42 -22.43
CA SER A 458 13.02 -23.03 -21.22
C SER A 458 12.21 -24.23 -20.73
N LYS A 459 10.87 -24.23 -20.90
CA LYS A 459 10.01 -25.39 -20.60
C LYS A 459 10.15 -26.54 -21.59
N LEU A 460 10.63 -26.30 -22.80
CA LEU A 460 10.91 -27.33 -23.81
C LEU A 460 12.26 -28.00 -23.58
N VAL A 461 13.22 -27.30 -22.98
CA VAL A 461 14.54 -27.85 -22.62
C VAL A 461 14.47 -28.71 -21.34
N GLY A 462 13.66 -28.33 -20.34
CA GLY A 462 13.52 -29.08 -19.08
C GLY A 462 12.62 -30.34 -19.10
N ARG A 463 12.33 -30.92 -20.28
CA ARG A 463 11.60 -32.20 -20.43
C ARG A 463 12.41 -33.30 -21.10
N GLY A 464 13.71 -33.09 -21.27
CA GLY A 464 14.62 -34.04 -21.91
C GLY A 464 15.93 -34.19 -21.14
N SER A 465 15.87 -34.51 -19.85
CA SER A 465 16.97 -35.13 -19.10
C SER A 465 16.45 -35.87 -17.88
#